data_AF-A0A1U8IET2-F1
#
_entry.id   AF-A0A1U8IET2-F1
#
_cell.length_a   1.000
_cell.length_b   1.000
_cell.length_c   1.000
_cell.angle_alpha   90.00
_cell.angle_beta   90.00
_cell.angle_gamma   90.00
#
_symmetry.space_group_name_H-M   'P 1'
#
loop_
_entity.id
_entity.type
_entity.pdbx_description
1 polymer ?
#
loop_
_entity_poly.entity_id
_entity_poly.type
_entity_poly.pdbx_seq_one_letter_code
_entity_poly.pdbx_strand_id
1 'polypeptide(L)'
;MAAQNSTSEISPCNDTSTTTSPASPRSESRPPVSLQQPSNKKGSSKSSKMFRRFRSVFRSFPIITPLCKIPINLHGHDSHIHGGTRMTGTLFGYRKARVNLAIQENSKCLPILILELAINTGKLLQDMGLGLVRIALECEKRPSEKIKILEEPIWTLYCNGKKSGYGVKRDPTDEDLMVMQTLHPISMGAGVIPAEATENPDGELTYMRAHFERVVNSRDSETYYMMNPDGNSGPELSIFFVRVG
;
A
#
# COMPACT_ATOMS: atom_id res chain seq x y z
N MET A 1 29.52 -65.46 46.49
CA MET A 1 28.13 -65.95 46.33
C MET A 1 27.26 -65.29 47.41
N ALA A 2 25.94 -65.30 47.21
CA ALA A 2 24.84 -64.64 47.96
C ALA A 2 24.97 -64.60 49.52
N ALA A 3 24.25 -63.74 50.27
CA ALA A 3 22.88 -63.23 50.03
C ALA A 3 22.56 -61.85 50.67
N GLN A 4 21.27 -61.45 50.57
CA GLN A 4 20.67 -60.13 50.86
C GLN A 4 19.94 -60.06 52.24
N ASN A 5 19.24 -58.91 52.46
CA ASN A 5 18.21 -58.54 53.47
C ASN A 5 18.69 -57.88 54.78
N SER A 6 17.95 -56.93 55.41
CA SER A 6 16.92 -55.95 54.95
C SER A 6 16.50 -55.04 56.14
N THR A 7 15.51 -54.13 55.95
CA THR A 7 14.81 -53.26 56.95
C THR A 7 15.57 -52.07 57.58
N SER A 8 14.99 -50.89 57.86
CA SER A 8 13.87 -50.08 57.27
C SER A 8 13.76 -48.71 58.00
N GLU A 9 12.79 -47.84 57.62
CA GLU A 9 12.34 -46.59 58.29
C GLU A 9 13.17 -45.30 58.06
N ILE A 10 12.63 -44.07 57.99
CA ILE A 10 11.25 -43.51 57.93
C ILE A 10 11.27 -42.13 57.22
N SER A 11 10.16 -41.68 56.61
CA SER A 11 9.99 -40.35 55.99
C SER A 11 9.69 -39.22 57.01
N PRO A 12 9.66 -37.93 56.61
CA PRO A 12 8.39 -37.38 56.12
C PRO A 12 8.49 -36.35 54.96
N CYS A 13 7.47 -36.34 54.11
CA CYS A 13 7.05 -35.14 53.37
C CYS A 13 5.76 -34.60 54.01
N ASN A 14 5.56 -33.28 53.97
CA ASN A 14 4.32 -32.49 54.08
C ASN A 14 4.75 -31.00 54.00
N ASP A 15 3.96 -30.03 53.53
CA ASP A 15 2.58 -30.08 53.05
C ASP A 15 2.28 -28.98 52.01
N THR A 16 1.09 -29.06 51.40
CA THR A 16 0.64 -28.23 50.27
C THR A 16 0.08 -26.86 50.70
N SER A 17 0.25 -25.82 49.88
CA SER A 17 -0.76 -24.75 49.80
C SER A 17 -0.89 -24.14 48.40
N THR A 18 -2.13 -23.80 48.06
CA THR A 18 -2.64 -23.49 46.70
C THR A 18 -2.85 -21.98 46.53
N THR A 19 -3.08 -21.52 45.28
CA THR A 19 -4.19 -20.61 44.87
C THR A 19 -3.80 -19.37 44.04
N THR A 20 -4.59 -19.14 42.97
CA THR A 20 -4.85 -17.90 42.20
C THR A 20 -3.75 -17.20 41.38
N SER A 21 -3.91 -17.30 40.06
CA SER A 21 -3.44 -16.33 39.06
C SER A 21 -4.19 -14.98 39.16
N PRO A 22 -3.52 -13.82 39.04
CA PRO A 22 -4.14 -12.54 38.70
C PRO A 22 -4.16 -12.32 37.18
N ALA A 23 -5.15 -11.56 36.70
CA ALA A 23 -5.40 -11.34 35.27
C ALA A 23 -4.47 -10.32 34.59
N SER A 24 -4.34 -10.46 33.27
CA SER A 24 -3.55 -9.59 32.39
C SER A 24 -4.18 -8.20 32.17
N PRO A 25 -3.38 -7.10 32.16
CA PRO A 25 -3.87 -5.77 31.81
C PRO A 25 -3.89 -5.52 30.29
N ARG A 26 -5.10 -5.51 29.74
CA ARG A 26 -5.62 -4.57 28.71
C ARG A 26 -4.66 -3.97 27.66
N SER A 27 -4.80 -4.50 26.43
CA SER A 27 -5.03 -3.72 25.18
C SER A 27 -4.38 -2.34 25.05
N GLU A 28 -3.28 -2.27 24.32
CA GLU A 28 -2.79 -1.01 23.76
C GLU A 28 -3.77 -0.46 22.72
N SER A 29 -4.25 0.76 22.92
CA SER A 29 -5.12 1.45 21.97
C SER A 29 -4.32 1.93 20.77
N ARG A 30 -4.14 1.06 19.78
CA ARG A 30 -3.60 1.43 18.46
C ARG A 30 -4.35 2.67 17.94
N PRO A 31 -3.65 3.75 17.55
CA PRO A 31 -4.30 4.98 17.13
C PRO A 31 -5.21 4.70 15.92
N PRO A 32 -6.41 5.29 15.85
CA PRO A 32 -7.33 5.07 14.74
C PRO A 32 -6.68 5.53 13.43
N VAL A 33 -6.70 4.64 12.42
CA VAL A 33 -6.16 4.91 11.09
C VAL A 33 -6.89 6.12 10.48
N SER A 34 -6.17 7.23 10.35
CA SER A 34 -6.67 8.53 9.85
C SER A 34 -6.39 8.69 8.35
N LEU A 35 -6.59 7.61 7.61
CA LEU A 35 -6.45 7.59 6.16
C LEU A 35 -7.81 7.82 5.50
N GLN A 36 -7.88 8.84 4.64
CA GLN A 36 -9.09 9.22 3.94
C GLN A 36 -9.44 8.18 2.86
N GLN A 37 -10.73 7.87 2.68
CA GLN A 37 -11.13 7.03 1.55
C GLN A 37 -10.82 7.73 0.20
N PRO A 38 -10.29 7.01 -0.81
CA PRO A 38 -10.05 7.56 -2.15
C PRO A 38 -11.30 8.19 -2.77
N SER A 39 -11.09 9.17 -3.64
CA SER A 39 -12.14 9.93 -4.29
C SER A 39 -12.93 9.04 -5.25
N ASN A 40 -14.18 8.74 -4.89
CA ASN A 40 -15.10 8.00 -5.74
C ASN A 40 -15.61 8.86 -6.92
N LYS A 41 -14.72 9.23 -7.86
CA LYS A 41 -15.08 9.85 -9.16
C LYS A 41 -15.81 8.83 -10.03
N LYS A 42 -17.11 8.73 -9.78
CA LYS A 42 -18.01 7.70 -10.33
C LYS A 42 -18.37 8.02 -11.79
N GLY A 43 -17.67 7.38 -12.73
CA GLY A 43 -18.12 7.29 -14.11
C GLY A 43 -19.51 6.63 -14.18
N SER A 44 -20.41 7.18 -14.99
CA SER A 44 -21.83 6.80 -14.97
C SER A 44 -22.11 5.46 -15.66
N SER A 45 -22.67 4.52 -14.90
CA SER A 45 -23.46 3.40 -15.44
C SER A 45 -24.73 3.22 -14.59
N LYS A 46 -25.84 2.79 -15.22
CA LYS A 46 -27.19 2.76 -14.63
C LYS A 46 -27.63 1.35 -14.26
N SER A 47 -28.64 1.31 -13.36
CA SER A 47 -29.48 0.15 -12.98
C SER A 47 -28.86 -0.78 -11.91
N SER A 48 -29.58 -1.30 -10.90
CA SER A 48 -31.03 -1.28 -10.62
C SER A 48 -31.38 -1.15 -9.11
N LYS A 49 -32.67 -0.85 -8.86
CA LYS A 49 -33.44 -0.57 -7.60
C LYS A 49 -33.10 -1.55 -6.43
N MET A 50 -33.25 -1.22 -5.13
CA MET A 50 -34.42 -0.64 -4.43
C MET A 50 -34.13 -0.10 -3.00
N PHE A 51 -34.81 1.00 -2.60
CA PHE A 51 -35.32 1.37 -1.25
C PHE A 51 -34.36 1.41 -0.02
N ARG A 52 -34.50 2.28 1.00
CA ARG A 52 -35.47 3.32 1.46
C ARG A 52 -34.65 4.32 2.36
N ARG A 53 -35.14 5.44 2.92
CA ARG A 53 -36.49 6.03 3.05
C ARG A 53 -36.45 7.53 2.66
N PHE A 54 -36.76 8.49 3.57
CA PHE A 54 -36.86 9.94 3.33
C PHE A 54 -36.64 10.76 4.62
N ARG A 55 -36.15 12.00 4.49
CA ARG A 55 -36.92 13.19 4.91
C ARG A 55 -36.45 14.44 4.14
N SER A 56 -37.36 15.02 3.36
CA SER A 56 -37.19 16.30 2.67
C SER A 56 -37.84 17.40 3.50
N VAL A 57 -37.26 18.60 3.49
CA VAL A 57 -38.00 19.84 3.77
C VAL A 57 -37.78 20.76 2.57
N PHE A 58 -38.85 20.99 1.81
CA PHE A 58 -38.82 21.86 0.65
C PHE A 58 -38.61 23.31 1.10
N ARG A 59 -37.70 24.03 0.43
CA ARG A 59 -37.79 25.48 0.28
C ARG A 59 -37.67 25.82 -1.21
N SER A 60 -38.67 26.53 -1.69
CA SER A 60 -38.95 26.80 -3.09
C SER A 60 -38.14 28.00 -3.63
N PHE A 61 -38.33 28.28 -4.92
CA PHE A 61 -37.95 29.51 -5.66
C PHE A 61 -36.47 29.61 -6.09
N PRO A 62 -36.17 30.36 -7.17
CA PRO A 62 -36.79 30.23 -8.49
C PRO A 62 -35.75 30.08 -9.63
N ILE A 63 -36.20 29.80 -10.85
CA ILE A 63 -35.35 29.71 -12.04
C ILE A 63 -34.87 31.12 -12.44
N ILE A 64 -33.58 31.40 -12.29
CA ILE A 64 -32.90 32.54 -12.93
C ILE A 64 -31.55 32.06 -13.46
N THR A 65 -31.42 32.01 -14.79
CA THR A 65 -30.13 31.87 -15.47
C THR A 65 -29.51 33.25 -15.70
N PRO A 66 -28.22 33.44 -15.36
CA PRO A 66 -27.42 34.42 -16.09
C PRO A 66 -26.04 33.89 -16.50
N LEU A 67 -25.77 34.05 -17.80
CA LEU A 67 -24.51 34.42 -18.44
C LEU A 67 -23.18 33.83 -17.91
N CYS A 68 -22.55 33.03 -18.78
CA CYS A 68 -21.22 32.48 -18.62
C CYS A 68 -20.16 33.53 -18.24
N LYS A 69 -19.51 33.34 -17.08
CA LYS A 69 -18.16 33.87 -16.80
C LYS A 69 -17.32 32.73 -16.22
N ILE A 70 -16.48 32.14 -17.06
CA ILE A 70 -15.50 31.13 -16.66
C ILE A 70 -14.39 31.87 -15.89
N PRO A 71 -14.14 31.59 -14.60
CA PRO A 71 -12.95 32.09 -13.95
C PRO A 71 -11.75 31.32 -14.50
N ILE A 72 -10.90 32.02 -15.26
CA ILE A 72 -9.56 31.52 -15.59
C ILE A 72 -8.78 31.53 -14.28
N ASN A 73 -8.51 30.37 -13.70
CA ASN A 73 -7.69 30.25 -12.50
C ASN A 73 -6.23 30.54 -12.84
N LEU A 74 -5.87 31.82 -12.89
CA LEU A 74 -4.49 32.28 -12.88
C LEU A 74 -4.01 32.37 -11.43
N HIS A 75 -3.51 31.26 -10.89
CA HIS A 75 -2.40 31.20 -9.91
C HIS A 75 -2.02 29.74 -9.63
N GLY A 76 -0.76 29.39 -9.87
CA GLY A 76 -0.25 28.03 -9.72
C GLY A 76 0.67 27.66 -10.90
N HIS A 77 1.92 28.12 -10.85
CA HIS A 77 2.98 27.56 -11.68
C HIS A 77 3.27 26.13 -11.20
N ASP A 78 2.64 25.14 -11.83
CA ASP A 78 3.05 23.74 -11.75
C ASP A 78 3.08 23.20 -13.18
N SER A 79 4.27 23.24 -13.78
CA SER A 79 4.47 22.98 -15.21
C SER A 79 4.53 21.49 -15.51
N HIS A 80 3.38 20.83 -15.64
CA HIS A 80 3.28 19.54 -16.32
C HIS A 80 2.55 19.68 -17.66
N ILE A 81 3.33 19.61 -18.74
CA ILE A 81 2.90 19.63 -20.15
C ILE A 81 2.37 18.23 -20.58
N HIS A 82 2.12 17.35 -19.62
CA HIS A 82 1.76 15.96 -19.83
C HIS A 82 0.46 15.66 -19.08
N GLY A 83 -0.51 15.06 -19.77
CA GLY A 83 -1.88 14.90 -19.30
C GLY A 83 -2.10 13.81 -18.23
N GLY A 84 -1.06 13.43 -17.49
CA GLY A 84 -1.14 12.44 -16.43
C GLY A 84 -1.80 12.97 -15.15
N THR A 85 -2.12 12.05 -14.25
CA THR A 85 -2.63 12.35 -12.91
C THR A 85 -1.51 12.21 -11.89
N ARG A 86 -1.25 13.24 -11.07
CA ARG A 86 -0.30 13.13 -9.95
C ARG A 86 -0.85 12.20 -8.88
N MET A 87 -0.04 11.22 -8.49
CA MET A 87 -0.33 10.20 -7.46
C MET A 87 0.80 10.17 -6.42
N THR A 88 0.61 9.46 -5.32
CA THR A 88 1.67 9.12 -4.35
C THR A 88 1.97 7.63 -4.43
N GLY A 89 3.24 7.27 -4.63
CA GLY A 89 3.72 5.89 -4.59
C GLY A 89 4.68 5.69 -3.42
N THR A 90 4.58 4.56 -2.73
CA THR A 90 5.49 4.17 -1.65
C THR A 90 6.00 2.76 -1.91
N LEU A 91 7.31 2.59 -2.07
CA LEU A 91 7.99 1.31 -1.92
C LEU A 91 8.32 1.11 -0.45
N PHE A 92 8.02 -0.05 0.13
CA PHE A 92 8.34 -0.36 1.52
C PHE A 92 8.55 -1.85 1.76
N GLY A 93 9.34 -2.19 2.77
CA GLY A 93 9.59 -3.57 3.17
C GLY A 93 10.85 -3.71 4.02
N TYR A 94 10.96 -4.86 4.71
CA TYR A 94 12.18 -5.20 5.41
C TYR A 94 13.32 -5.43 4.42
N ARG A 95 14.54 -5.00 4.78
CA ARG A 95 15.72 -4.99 3.90
C ARG A 95 15.98 -6.32 3.18
N LYS A 96 15.82 -7.46 3.87
CA LYS A 96 16.04 -8.81 3.31
C LYS A 96 14.78 -9.45 2.71
N ALA A 97 13.59 -8.91 3.01
CA ALA A 97 12.31 -9.39 2.52
C ALA A 97 11.95 -8.81 1.14
N ARG A 98 10.84 -9.30 0.57
CA ARG A 98 10.22 -8.78 -0.66
C ARG A 98 9.67 -7.37 -0.47
N VAL A 99 9.76 -6.55 -1.52
CA VAL A 99 9.25 -5.18 -1.50
C VAL A 99 7.75 -5.12 -1.80
N ASN A 100 7.05 -4.25 -1.09
CA ASN A 100 5.65 -3.90 -1.35
C ASN A 100 5.58 -2.52 -2.01
N LEU A 101 4.75 -2.40 -3.04
CA LEU A 101 4.38 -1.14 -3.67
C LEU A 101 2.97 -0.76 -3.23
N ALA A 102 2.84 0.40 -2.58
CA ALA A 102 1.56 1.07 -2.35
C ALA A 102 1.38 2.23 -3.33
N ILE A 103 0.17 2.36 -3.87
CA ILE A 103 -0.26 3.53 -4.65
C ILE A 103 -1.45 4.18 -3.95
N GLN A 104 -1.39 5.49 -3.72
CA GLN A 104 -2.44 6.31 -3.12
C GLN A 104 -2.75 7.50 -4.05
N GLU A 105 -3.98 8.04 -4.02
CA GLU A 105 -4.29 9.30 -4.72
C GLU A 105 -3.44 10.47 -4.18
N ASN A 106 -3.20 10.49 -2.86
CA ASN A 106 -2.26 11.36 -2.18
C ASN A 106 -1.81 10.69 -0.86
N SER A 107 -0.78 11.23 -0.19
CA SER A 107 -0.19 10.65 1.03
C SER A 107 -1.16 10.37 2.19
N LYS A 108 -2.34 11.02 2.19
CA LYS A 108 -3.35 10.96 3.26
C LYS A 108 -4.49 9.97 2.97
N CYS A 109 -4.55 9.39 1.77
CA CYS A 109 -5.61 8.45 1.40
C CYS A 109 -5.26 7.00 1.74
N LEU A 110 -6.25 6.12 1.82
CA LEU A 110 -6.02 4.68 1.79
C LEU A 110 -5.34 4.28 0.45
N PRO A 111 -4.49 3.25 0.44
CA PRO A 111 -3.91 2.73 -0.79
C PRO A 111 -5.01 2.16 -1.71
N ILE A 112 -4.97 2.53 -2.99
CA ILE A 112 -5.81 1.96 -4.05
C ILE A 112 -5.22 0.66 -4.64
N LEU A 113 -3.93 0.42 -4.39
CA LEU A 113 -3.21 -0.79 -4.75
C LEU A 113 -2.18 -1.07 -3.66
N ILE A 114 -2.12 -2.33 -3.22
CA ILE A 114 -0.95 -2.93 -2.57
C ILE A 114 -0.50 -4.10 -3.45
N LEU A 115 0.77 -4.11 -3.82
CA LEU A 115 1.38 -5.10 -4.70
C LEU A 115 2.69 -5.60 -4.10
N GLU A 116 2.75 -6.88 -3.77
CA GLU A 116 3.97 -7.53 -3.30
C GLU A 116 4.79 -7.99 -4.51
N LEU A 117 6.05 -7.57 -4.61
CA LEU A 117 6.94 -7.90 -5.73
C LEU A 117 7.98 -8.95 -5.32
N ALA A 118 8.27 -9.90 -6.20
CA ALA A 118 9.32 -10.92 -6.01
C ALA A 118 10.78 -10.39 -6.07
N ILE A 119 11.00 -9.10 -5.74
CA ILE A 119 12.31 -8.46 -5.65
C ILE A 119 12.56 -8.10 -4.18
N ASN A 120 13.76 -8.42 -3.66
CA ASN A 120 14.13 -8.03 -2.29
C ASN A 120 14.28 -6.51 -2.16
N THR A 121 13.75 -5.93 -1.09
CA THR A 121 13.71 -4.47 -0.87
C THR A 121 15.09 -3.84 -0.96
N GLY A 122 16.06 -4.39 -0.24
CA GLY A 122 17.44 -3.90 -0.28
C GLY A 122 18.10 -3.97 -1.66
N LYS A 123 17.70 -4.94 -2.51
CA LYS A 123 18.17 -5.03 -3.89
C LYS A 123 17.53 -3.97 -4.77
N LEU A 124 16.21 -3.75 -4.69
CA LEU A 124 15.54 -2.74 -5.52
C LEU A 124 16.07 -1.33 -5.20
N LEU A 125 16.22 -1.00 -3.92
CA LEU A 125 16.78 0.29 -3.51
C LEU A 125 18.25 0.47 -3.93
N GLN A 126 19.04 -0.61 -3.93
CA GLN A 126 20.40 -0.59 -4.48
C GLN A 126 20.40 -0.38 -6.00
N ASP A 127 19.55 -1.10 -6.74
CA ASP A 127 19.45 -0.97 -8.21
C ASP A 127 19.01 0.45 -8.60
N MET A 128 18.14 1.10 -7.82
CA MET A 128 17.77 2.52 -7.99
C MET A 128 18.92 3.49 -7.70
N GLY A 129 19.72 3.22 -6.66
CA GLY A 129 20.92 4.01 -6.36
C GLY A 129 22.02 3.94 -7.42
N LEU A 130 21.93 2.98 -8.35
CA LEU A 130 22.83 2.82 -9.50
C LEU A 130 22.30 3.48 -10.79
N GLY A 131 21.04 3.92 -10.81
CA GLY A 131 20.43 4.62 -11.96
C GLY A 131 18.99 4.22 -12.22
N LEU A 132 18.56 4.37 -13.47
CA LEU A 132 17.16 4.22 -13.87
C LEU A 132 16.67 2.76 -13.74
N VAL A 133 15.58 2.56 -13.00
CA VAL A 133 14.88 1.29 -12.86
C VAL A 133 13.54 1.31 -13.58
N ARG A 134 13.28 0.25 -14.36
CA ARG A 134 12.04 0.04 -15.11
C ARG A 134 11.41 -1.27 -14.65
N ILE A 135 10.27 -1.18 -13.98
CA ILE A 135 9.46 -2.32 -13.57
C ILE A 135 8.33 -2.47 -14.58
N ALA A 136 8.28 -3.59 -15.30
CA ALA A 136 7.12 -3.98 -16.09
C ALA A 136 6.37 -5.13 -15.41
N LEU A 137 5.05 -4.98 -15.35
CA LEU A 137 4.10 -5.89 -14.75
C LEU A 137 3.16 -6.32 -15.87
N GLU A 138 3.34 -7.54 -16.34
CA GLU A 138 2.65 -8.09 -17.51
C GLU A 138 1.65 -9.17 -17.10
N CYS A 139 0.43 -9.13 -17.61
CA CYS A 139 -0.54 -10.20 -17.47
C CYS A 139 -1.23 -10.51 -18.79
N GLU A 140 -1.77 -11.71 -18.96
CA GLU A 140 -2.49 -12.08 -20.18
C GLU A 140 -3.86 -11.37 -20.27
N LYS A 141 -4.24 -10.99 -21.48
CA LYS A 141 -5.55 -10.38 -21.75
C LYS A 141 -6.67 -11.43 -21.74
N ARG A 142 -7.65 -11.29 -20.84
CA ARG A 142 -8.83 -12.16 -20.74
C ARG A 142 -10.05 -11.53 -21.44
N PRO A 143 -10.51 -12.02 -22.61
CA PRO A 143 -11.53 -11.33 -23.43
C PRO A 143 -12.91 -11.15 -22.77
N SER A 144 -13.26 -12.03 -21.83
CA SER A 144 -14.55 -12.05 -21.12
C SER A 144 -14.63 -11.12 -19.91
N GLU A 145 -13.49 -10.63 -19.42
CA GLU A 145 -13.39 -9.99 -18.10
C GLU A 145 -13.23 -8.47 -18.22
N LYS A 146 -14.14 -7.72 -17.57
CA LYS A 146 -14.09 -6.25 -17.49
C LYS A 146 -13.35 -5.76 -16.23
N ILE A 147 -12.25 -6.44 -15.90
CA ILE A 147 -11.37 -6.10 -14.79
C ILE A 147 -10.61 -4.82 -15.17
N LYS A 148 -10.44 -3.87 -14.23
CA LYS A 148 -9.57 -2.70 -14.46
C LYS A 148 -8.12 -3.14 -14.37
N ILE A 149 -7.19 -2.46 -15.03
CA ILE A 149 -5.79 -2.90 -15.04
C ILE A 149 -5.21 -3.12 -13.64
N LEU A 150 -5.38 -2.18 -12.69
CA LEU A 150 -4.92 -2.32 -11.29
C LEU A 150 -5.72 -3.33 -10.44
N GLU A 151 -6.70 -4.02 -11.00
CA GLU A 151 -7.51 -5.05 -10.33
C GLU A 151 -7.10 -6.48 -10.74
N GLU A 152 -6.11 -6.63 -11.63
CA GLU A 152 -5.55 -7.95 -11.93
C GLU A 152 -4.79 -8.52 -10.71
N PRO A 153 -5.02 -9.80 -10.36
CA PRO A 153 -4.50 -10.38 -9.12
C PRO A 153 -3.01 -10.72 -9.17
N ILE A 154 -2.47 -11.04 -10.35
CA ILE A 154 -1.10 -11.52 -10.53
C ILE A 154 -0.49 -10.99 -11.82
N TRP A 155 0.80 -10.70 -11.75
CA TRP A 155 1.60 -10.10 -12.80
C TRP A 155 2.91 -10.87 -12.95
N THR A 156 3.35 -11.12 -14.17
CA THR A 156 4.75 -11.47 -14.43
C THR A 156 5.58 -10.20 -14.27
N LEU A 157 6.60 -10.27 -13.42
CA LEU A 157 7.44 -9.13 -13.06
C LEU A 157 8.73 -9.14 -13.87
N TYR A 158 9.01 -8.03 -14.55
CA TYR A 158 10.28 -7.76 -15.23
C TYR A 158 10.92 -6.51 -14.62
N CYS A 159 12.20 -6.59 -14.29
CA CYS A 159 13.01 -5.46 -13.85
C CYS A 159 14.12 -5.23 -14.88
N ASN A 160 14.17 -4.02 -15.45
CA ASN A 160 15.10 -3.65 -16.52
C ASN A 160 15.13 -4.66 -17.69
N GLY A 161 13.95 -5.15 -18.09
CA GLY A 161 13.77 -6.14 -19.16
C GLY A 161 14.04 -7.60 -18.76
N LYS A 162 14.56 -7.87 -17.55
CA LYS A 162 14.81 -9.22 -17.05
C LYS A 162 13.66 -9.72 -16.18
N LYS A 163 13.09 -10.89 -16.53
CA LYS A 163 12.08 -11.57 -15.69
C LYS A 163 12.65 -11.80 -14.29
N SER A 164 11.96 -11.27 -13.29
CA SER A 164 12.36 -11.17 -11.88
C SER A 164 11.29 -11.75 -10.95
N GLY A 165 10.49 -12.70 -11.45
CA GLY A 165 9.45 -13.41 -10.70
C GLY A 165 8.05 -12.89 -11.02
N TYR A 166 7.26 -12.64 -9.97
CA TYR A 166 5.86 -12.20 -10.07
C TYR A 166 5.59 -11.00 -9.15
N GLY A 167 4.55 -10.23 -9.48
CA GLY A 167 3.90 -9.27 -8.59
C GLY A 167 2.51 -9.80 -8.22
N VAL A 168 2.14 -9.79 -6.95
CA VAL A 168 0.85 -10.28 -6.45
C VAL A 168 0.08 -9.14 -5.81
N LYS A 169 -1.12 -8.86 -6.33
CA LYS A 169 -2.04 -7.91 -5.70
C LYS A 169 -2.66 -8.56 -4.47
N ARG A 170 -2.74 -7.81 -3.38
CA ARG A 170 -3.38 -8.22 -2.14
C ARG A 170 -4.14 -7.04 -1.53
N ASP A 171 -5.07 -7.34 -0.64
CA ASP A 171 -5.71 -6.31 0.18
C ASP A 171 -4.68 -5.72 1.19
N PRO A 172 -4.85 -4.46 1.62
CA PRO A 172 -4.00 -3.86 2.64
C PRO A 172 -4.15 -4.58 3.98
N THR A 173 -3.03 -5.00 4.58
CA THR A 173 -2.99 -5.53 5.94
C THR A 173 -2.99 -4.40 6.96
N ASP A 174 -3.20 -4.76 8.23
CA ASP A 174 -3.01 -3.82 9.33
C ASP A 174 -1.61 -3.19 9.34
N GLU A 175 -0.56 -3.96 9.02
CA GLU A 175 0.81 -3.46 8.91
C GLU A 175 0.95 -2.41 7.79
N ASP A 176 0.40 -2.66 6.59
CA ASP A 176 0.43 -1.68 5.50
C ASP A 176 -0.26 -0.38 5.90
N LEU A 177 -1.43 -0.48 6.56
CA LEU A 177 -2.17 0.69 7.05
C LEU A 177 -1.41 1.43 8.14
N MET A 178 -0.64 0.74 8.98
CA MET A 178 0.28 1.36 9.94
C MET A 178 1.38 2.13 9.21
N VAL A 179 2.04 1.53 8.22
CA VAL A 179 3.07 2.18 7.40
C VAL A 179 2.50 3.42 6.71
N MET A 180 1.33 3.32 6.06
CA MET A 180 0.70 4.46 5.40
C MET A 180 0.31 5.57 6.39
N GLN A 181 -0.10 5.21 7.62
CA GLN A 181 -0.41 6.16 8.70
C GLN A 181 0.83 6.86 9.25
N THR A 182 1.92 6.13 9.51
CA THR A 182 3.22 6.67 9.94
C THR A 182 3.79 7.63 8.89
N LEU A 183 3.62 7.30 7.60
CA LEU A 183 4.06 8.13 6.49
C LEU A 183 3.08 9.26 6.11
N HIS A 184 1.93 9.42 6.77
CA HIS A 184 0.93 10.46 6.48
C HIS A 184 1.51 11.90 6.37
N PRO A 185 2.43 12.38 7.25
CA PRO A 185 3.03 13.71 7.10
C PRO A 185 4.11 13.79 6.01
N ILE A 186 4.57 12.66 5.47
CA ILE A 186 5.65 12.58 4.49
C ILE A 186 5.06 12.58 3.07
N SER A 187 5.32 13.65 2.33
CA SER A 187 4.91 13.79 0.92
C SER A 187 5.85 13.05 -0.03
N MET A 188 7.16 13.18 0.18
CA MET A 188 8.24 12.49 -0.52
C MET A 188 9.42 12.29 0.45
N GLY A 189 10.27 11.31 0.18
CA GLY A 189 11.48 11.01 0.96
C GLY A 189 11.70 9.50 1.14
N ALA A 190 12.88 9.13 1.62
CA ALA A 190 13.23 7.75 1.95
C ALA A 190 13.79 7.67 3.37
N GLY A 191 13.68 6.48 3.99
CA GLY A 191 14.22 6.24 5.32
C GLY A 191 13.84 4.89 5.89
N VAL A 192 13.99 4.76 7.21
CA VAL A 192 13.55 3.59 7.99
C VAL A 192 12.35 3.97 8.85
N ILE A 193 11.43 3.04 9.02
CA ILE A 193 10.37 3.10 10.03
C ILE A 193 10.84 2.25 11.21
N PRO A 194 10.97 2.82 12.42
CA PRO A 194 11.26 2.04 13.62
C PRO A 194 10.19 0.96 13.82
N ALA A 195 10.64 -0.27 14.11
CA ALA A 195 9.77 -1.35 14.55
C ALA A 195 9.88 -1.50 16.08
N GLU A 196 8.78 -1.86 16.72
CA GLU A 196 8.67 -1.87 18.18
C GLU A 196 9.50 -3.01 18.81
N ALA A 197 10.64 -2.67 19.41
CA ALA A 197 11.48 -3.43 20.37
C ALA A 197 11.97 -4.86 20.02
N THR A 198 11.40 -5.55 19.04
CA THR A 198 11.81 -6.89 18.60
C THR A 198 12.64 -6.77 17.32
N GLU A 199 13.88 -7.25 17.36
CA GLU A 199 14.72 -7.32 16.16
C GLU A 199 14.06 -8.22 15.11
N ASN A 200 13.67 -7.63 13.98
CA ASN A 200 13.15 -8.40 12.86
C ASN A 200 14.32 -9.11 12.16
N PRO A 201 14.27 -10.45 11.93
CA PRO A 201 15.37 -11.18 11.30
C PRO A 201 15.65 -10.70 9.87
N ASP A 202 14.65 -10.13 9.20
CA ASP A 202 14.75 -9.54 7.87
C ASP A 202 15.37 -8.13 7.84
N GLY A 203 15.74 -7.58 9.01
CA GLY A 203 16.37 -6.28 9.20
C GLY A 203 15.38 -5.14 9.43
N GLU A 204 15.80 -3.92 9.12
CA GLU A 204 14.99 -2.72 9.30
C GLU A 204 13.89 -2.60 8.22
N LEU A 205 12.74 -2.04 8.61
CA LEU A 205 11.65 -1.69 7.69
C LEU A 205 12.01 -0.39 6.95
N THR A 206 12.41 -0.52 5.70
CA THR A 206 12.76 0.62 4.83
C THR A 206 11.54 1.11 4.05
N TYR A 207 11.52 2.40 3.70
CA TYR A 207 10.55 2.98 2.76
C TYR A 207 11.21 4.00 1.83
N MET A 208 10.58 4.19 0.67
CA MET A 208 10.83 5.28 -0.27
C MET A 208 9.49 5.75 -0.84
N ARG A 209 9.15 7.01 -0.61
CA ARG A 209 7.92 7.65 -1.08
C ARG A 209 8.24 8.76 -2.07
N ALA A 210 7.51 8.79 -3.17
CA ALA A 210 7.63 9.80 -4.20
C ALA A 210 6.27 10.15 -4.80
N HIS A 211 6.21 11.28 -5.52
CA HIS A 211 5.12 11.53 -6.44
C HIS A 211 5.32 10.77 -7.75
N PHE A 212 4.23 10.36 -8.38
CA PHE A 212 4.25 9.72 -9.68
C PHE A 212 3.28 10.43 -10.63
N GLU A 213 3.69 10.65 -11.88
CA GLU A 213 2.77 10.94 -12.96
C GLU A 213 2.17 9.63 -13.48
N ARG A 214 0.87 9.46 -13.27
CA ARG A 214 0.07 8.33 -13.77
C ARG A 214 -0.48 8.65 -15.15
N VAL A 215 -0.01 7.93 -16.17
CA VAL A 215 -0.46 8.04 -17.56
C VAL A 215 -1.27 6.79 -17.93
N VAL A 216 -2.54 6.98 -18.29
CA VAL A 216 -3.42 5.89 -18.75
C VAL A 216 -3.40 5.87 -20.27
N ASN A 217 -2.66 4.93 -20.87
CA ASN A 217 -2.52 4.82 -22.32
C ASN A 217 -3.77 4.16 -22.95
N SER A 218 -4.31 3.13 -22.30
CA SER A 218 -5.49 2.40 -22.78
C SER A 218 -6.19 1.67 -21.62
N ARG A 219 -7.18 0.82 -21.93
CA ARG A 219 -7.77 -0.10 -20.92
C ARG A 219 -6.82 -1.22 -20.48
N ASP A 220 -5.76 -1.42 -21.25
CA ASP A 220 -4.80 -2.52 -21.17
C ASP A 220 -3.37 -2.03 -20.88
N SER A 221 -3.14 -0.71 -20.75
CA SER A 221 -1.85 -0.16 -20.35
C SER A 221 -1.98 1.11 -19.51
N GLU A 222 -1.26 1.13 -18.39
CA GLU A 222 -1.16 2.24 -17.45
C GLU A 222 0.27 2.33 -16.91
N THR A 223 0.83 3.54 -16.87
CA THR A 223 2.23 3.77 -16.50
C THR A 223 2.32 4.80 -15.39
N TYR A 224 3.28 4.60 -14.48
CA TYR A 224 3.62 5.50 -13.39
C TYR A 224 5.09 5.90 -13.52
N TYR A 225 5.33 7.18 -13.82
CA TYR A 225 6.67 7.76 -13.90
C TYR A 225 6.98 8.48 -12.58
N MET A 226 8.07 8.13 -11.91
CA MET A 226 8.47 8.80 -10.68
C MET A 226 8.91 10.24 -10.97
N MET A 227 8.42 11.17 -10.16
CA MET A 227 8.60 12.61 -10.34
C MET A 227 9.84 13.07 -9.58
N ASN A 228 10.82 13.60 -10.29
CA ASN A 228 12.03 14.15 -9.67
C ASN A 228 11.77 15.58 -9.19
N PRO A 229 12.04 15.92 -7.92
CA PRO A 229 11.81 17.27 -7.40
C PRO A 229 12.65 18.34 -8.12
N ASP A 230 13.82 17.96 -8.62
CA ASP A 230 14.79 18.86 -9.26
C ASP A 230 14.52 19.08 -10.77
N GLY A 231 13.52 18.39 -11.35
CA GLY A 231 13.02 18.58 -12.72
C GLY A 231 13.98 18.31 -13.89
N ASN A 232 15.28 18.12 -13.64
CA ASN A 232 16.33 18.18 -14.66
C ASN A 232 16.84 16.79 -15.13
N SER A 233 16.26 15.70 -14.61
CA SER A 233 16.61 14.31 -14.90
C SER A 233 15.36 13.49 -15.21
N GLY A 234 15.50 12.43 -16.02
CA GLY A 234 14.40 11.50 -16.31
C GLY A 234 14.01 10.65 -15.08
N PRO A 235 12.81 10.03 -15.08
CA PRO A 235 12.25 9.35 -13.92
C PRO A 235 13.15 8.19 -13.45
N GLU A 236 13.68 8.26 -12.22
CA GLU A 236 14.59 7.22 -11.69
C GLU A 236 13.90 5.86 -11.56
N LEU A 237 12.57 5.87 -11.37
CA LEU A 237 11.72 4.68 -11.40
C LEU A 237 10.55 4.88 -12.37
N SER A 238 10.33 3.91 -13.24
CA SER A 238 9.13 3.83 -14.08
C SER A 238 8.46 2.46 -13.88
N ILE A 239 7.14 2.47 -13.64
CA ILE A 239 6.35 1.25 -13.41
C ILE A 239 5.27 1.15 -14.48
N PHE A 240 5.30 0.08 -15.28
CA PHE A 240 4.39 -0.18 -16.39
C PHE A 240 3.48 -1.35 -16.04
N PHE A 241 2.17 -1.14 -16.05
CA PHE A 241 1.18 -2.21 -16.03
C PHE A 241 0.69 -2.42 -17.46
N VAL A 242 0.76 -3.66 -17.96
CA VAL A 242 0.45 -3.98 -19.36
C VAL A 242 -0.29 -5.32 -19.45
N ARG A 243 -1.39 -5.37 -20.19
CA ARG A 243 -1.93 -6.65 -20.68
C ARG A 243 -1.28 -7.01 -22.01
N VAL A 244 -0.74 -8.21 -22.09
CA VAL A 244 -0.21 -8.80 -23.32
C VAL A 244 -1.23 -9.78 -23.90
N GLY A 245 -1.52 -9.66 -25.21
CA GLY A 245 -2.56 -10.44 -25.92
C GLY A 245 -3.52 -9.60 -26.76
#